data_AF-A0A1T4Z6U2-F1
#
_entry.id   AF-A0A1T4Z6U2-F1
#
_cell.length_a   1.000
_cell.length_b   1.000
_cell.length_c   1.000
_cell.angle_alpha   90.00
_cell.angle_beta   90.00
_cell.angle_gamma   90.00
#
_symmetry.space_group_name_H-M   'P 1'
#
loop_
_entity.id
_entity.type
_entity.pdbx_description
1 polymer ?
#
loop_
_entity_poly.entity_id
_entity_poly.type
_entity_poly.pdbx_seq_one_letter_code
_entity_poly.pdbx_strand_id
1 'polypeptide(L)'
;MTEPADSSPTLRDDDLVLEPTSGADDLHGFAVLHEGERIGTVALQSAQGKAGRRLGTMRWNLSSAPGAMVASRALRLAVGHAFDHLGWTRIEARVPADDALGQRAASIAGLRREGIARSPGGEPDLVLLGRIVDDPPAFSRDGFVAILNAGLPRKRVIGQGILRDRDGRVLLCELTYKREWDLPGGVVEVGESPATGLVRELEEELGVTVEVEGLVTMNWLPAWSRWDDACLFVFDLGVVDAELVEQMVLQRTEIAAVHWCDLDAVRERATLATTELLESLADAPLPAYREAPRQPDPVRDQAR
;
A
#
# COMPACT_ATOMS: atom_id res chain seq x y z
N MET A 1 44.22 14.73 27.07
CA MET A 1 44.25 15.07 25.64
C MET A 1 43.09 14.33 25.01
N THR A 2 41.98 15.02 24.84
CA THR A 2 40.80 14.51 24.14
C THR A 2 41.14 14.52 22.65
N GLU A 3 41.03 13.38 21.97
CA GLU A 3 41.13 13.35 20.51
C GLU A 3 40.11 14.34 19.91
N PRO A 4 40.46 15.08 18.85
CA PRO A 4 39.51 15.95 18.18
C PRO A 4 38.36 15.10 17.61
N ALA A 5 37.15 15.64 17.65
CA ALA A 5 35.97 15.02 17.03
C ALA A 5 36.31 14.57 15.60
N ASP A 6 36.09 13.28 15.34
CA ASP A 6 36.49 12.59 14.11
C ASP A 6 35.89 13.29 12.90
N SER A 7 36.73 14.03 12.15
CA SER A 7 36.27 14.75 10.97
C SER A 7 35.86 13.72 9.91
N SER A 8 34.62 13.81 9.42
CA SER A 8 34.13 12.89 8.38
C SER A 8 35.12 12.81 7.20
N PRO A 9 35.36 11.64 6.61
CA PRO A 9 36.29 11.51 5.48
C PRO A 9 35.67 12.02 4.17
N THR A 10 36.51 12.43 3.22
CA THR A 10 36.06 12.69 1.84
C THR A 10 35.64 11.38 1.17
N LEU A 11 34.45 11.33 0.59
CA LEU A 11 33.92 10.16 -0.14
C LEU A 11 33.99 10.41 -1.65
N ARG A 12 34.23 9.37 -2.45
CA ARG A 12 34.46 9.48 -3.91
C ARG A 12 33.81 8.35 -4.69
N ASP A 13 33.26 8.68 -5.86
CA ASP A 13 32.74 7.78 -6.91
C ASP A 13 33.07 8.44 -8.25
N ASP A 14 34.16 8.03 -8.91
CA ASP A 14 34.69 8.61 -10.15
C ASP A 14 34.76 10.17 -10.17
N ASP A 15 33.91 10.79 -10.96
CA ASP A 15 33.71 12.24 -11.16
C ASP A 15 32.90 12.92 -10.03
N LEU A 16 32.40 12.15 -9.05
CA LEU A 16 31.64 12.63 -7.90
C LEU A 16 32.48 12.61 -6.62
N VAL A 17 32.45 13.72 -5.88
CA VAL A 17 33.14 13.88 -4.59
C VAL A 17 32.17 14.44 -3.54
N LEU A 18 32.16 13.83 -2.36
CA LEU A 18 31.50 14.37 -1.17
C LEU A 18 32.57 14.90 -0.22
N GLU A 19 32.71 16.21 -0.16
CA GLU A 19 33.67 16.90 0.69
C GLU A 19 33.05 17.23 2.06
N PRO A 20 33.67 16.85 3.18
CA PRO A 20 33.17 17.15 4.51
C PRO A 20 33.01 18.66 4.72
N THR A 21 31.86 19.07 5.25
CA THR A 21 31.63 20.44 5.71
C THR A 21 31.70 20.50 7.22
N SER A 22 32.02 21.67 7.79
CA SER A 22 32.02 21.84 9.25
C SER A 22 30.63 21.50 9.82
N GLY A 23 30.60 20.50 10.71
CA GLY A 23 29.39 19.95 11.34
C GLY A 23 29.38 20.14 12.86
N ALA A 24 28.21 19.91 13.46
CA ALA A 24 28.07 19.69 14.90
C ALA A 24 28.30 18.19 15.22
N ASP A 25 28.48 17.84 16.49
CA ASP A 25 28.83 16.47 16.93
C ASP A 25 27.88 15.36 16.43
N ASP A 26 26.63 15.69 16.06
CA ASP A 26 25.60 14.76 15.60
C ASP A 26 25.28 14.86 14.09
N LEU A 27 26.00 15.73 13.35
CA LEU A 27 25.70 16.09 11.97
C LEU A 27 26.94 15.91 11.06
N HIS A 28 26.87 14.93 10.16
CA HIS A 28 27.88 14.70 9.13
C HIS A 28 27.41 15.33 7.81
N GLY A 29 27.86 16.55 7.54
CA GLY A 29 27.54 17.29 6.32
C GLY A 29 28.60 17.12 5.23
N PHE A 30 28.16 17.02 3.98
CA PHE A 30 29.00 16.93 2.79
C PHE A 30 28.56 17.94 1.73
N ALA A 31 29.51 18.69 1.18
CA ALA A 31 29.35 19.38 -0.10
C ALA A 31 29.50 18.35 -1.22
N VAL A 32 28.58 18.38 -2.18
CA VAL A 32 28.56 17.43 -3.30
C VAL A 32 29.12 18.14 -4.51
N LEU A 33 30.23 17.63 -5.04
CA LEU A 33 30.90 18.12 -6.23
C LEU A 33 30.80 17.08 -7.33
N HIS A 34 30.43 17.51 -8.54
CA HIS A 34 30.38 16.68 -9.75
C HIS A 34 31.23 17.37 -10.82
N GLU A 35 32.21 16.66 -11.39
CA GLU A 35 33.19 17.23 -12.32
C GLU A 35 33.93 18.46 -11.75
N GLY A 36 34.08 18.52 -10.43
CA GLY A 36 34.72 19.64 -9.71
C GLY A 36 33.80 20.82 -9.40
N GLU A 37 32.55 20.84 -9.90
CA GLU A 37 31.58 21.88 -9.60
C GLU A 37 30.66 21.48 -8.44
N ARG A 38 30.42 22.40 -7.51
CA ARG A 38 29.51 22.15 -6.38
C ARG A 38 28.05 22.16 -6.85
N ILE A 39 27.41 21.00 -6.76
CA ILE A 39 26.01 20.81 -7.17
C ILE A 39 25.02 20.75 -5.99
N GLY A 40 25.50 20.72 -4.75
CA GLY A 40 24.61 20.78 -3.58
C GLY A 40 25.22 20.23 -2.30
N THR A 41 24.39 19.67 -1.44
CA THR A 41 24.78 19.06 -0.16
C THR A 41 24.01 17.78 0.15
N VAL A 42 24.65 16.90 0.91
CA VAL A 42 24.02 15.78 1.62
C VAL A 42 24.39 15.90 3.09
N ALA A 43 23.46 15.63 3.99
CA ALA A 43 23.70 15.64 5.43
C ALA A 43 23.12 14.38 6.06
N LEU A 44 23.90 13.78 6.95
CA LEU A 44 23.51 12.66 7.80
C LEU A 44 23.41 13.16 9.23
N GLN A 45 22.28 12.91 9.88
CA GLN A 45 22.07 13.28 11.29
C GLN A 45 21.72 12.05 12.11
N SER A 46 22.42 11.87 13.23
CA SER A 46 22.12 10.80 14.18
C SER A 46 20.71 10.97 14.76
N ALA A 47 19.99 9.86 14.88
CA ALA A 47 18.67 9.82 15.52
C ALA A 47 18.73 8.91 16.76
N GLN A 48 18.07 9.34 17.84
CA GLN A 48 17.97 8.55 19.09
C GLN A 48 17.25 7.22 18.80
N GLY A 49 18.00 6.13 18.73
CA GLY A 49 17.46 4.77 18.63
C GLY A 49 17.16 4.15 19.99
N LYS A 50 16.21 3.22 20.02
CA LYS A 50 15.96 2.36 21.19
C LYS A 50 16.92 1.16 21.19
N ALA A 51 17.21 0.62 22.38
CA ALA A 51 17.94 -0.63 22.55
C ALA A 51 19.35 -0.67 21.90
N GLY A 52 20.08 0.44 21.94
CA GLY A 52 21.46 0.51 21.42
C GLY A 52 21.59 0.50 19.89
N ARG A 53 20.48 0.52 19.14
CA ARG A 53 20.51 0.66 17.68
C ARG A 53 20.91 2.08 17.29
N ARG A 54 21.89 2.19 16.39
CA ARG A 54 22.31 3.46 15.80
C ARG A 54 21.48 3.73 14.55
N LEU A 55 20.60 4.73 14.64
CA LEU A 55 19.73 5.15 13.56
C LEU A 55 20.17 6.53 13.10
N GLY A 56 19.87 6.88 11.86
CA GLY A 56 20.00 8.26 11.44
C GLY A 56 19.14 8.63 10.26
N THR A 57 19.12 9.93 9.99
CA THR A 57 18.35 10.52 8.90
C THR A 57 19.29 11.11 7.87
N MET A 58 18.90 11.02 6.60
CA MET A 58 19.59 11.64 5.48
C MET A 58 18.71 12.71 4.87
N ARG A 59 19.31 13.87 4.63
CA ARG A 59 18.69 14.99 3.92
C ARG A 59 19.65 15.45 2.83
N TRP A 60 19.10 15.95 1.73
CA TRP A 60 19.91 16.51 0.65
C TRP A 60 19.24 17.74 0.08
N ASN A 61 20.07 18.59 -0.50
CA ASN A 61 19.65 19.67 -1.37
C ASN A 61 20.59 19.68 -2.55
N LEU A 62 20.15 19.12 -3.67
CA LEU A 62 20.92 19.04 -4.91
C LEU A 62 20.23 19.93 -5.92
N SER A 63 21.03 20.75 -6.62
CA SER A 63 20.51 21.53 -7.74
C SER A 63 19.90 20.57 -8.78
N SER A 64 18.89 21.03 -9.50
CA SER A 64 18.19 20.23 -10.51
C SER A 64 19.08 19.79 -11.69
N ALA A 65 20.30 20.30 -11.77
CA ALA A 65 21.14 20.30 -12.96
C ALA A 65 22.04 19.08 -13.22
N PRO A 66 22.07 18.00 -12.39
CA PRO A 66 22.64 16.74 -12.85
C PRO A 66 21.66 15.55 -12.82
N GLY A 67 20.38 15.78 -12.46
CA GLY A 67 19.32 14.76 -12.50
C GLY A 67 19.42 13.65 -11.45
N ALA A 68 18.44 12.74 -11.44
CA ALA A 68 18.29 11.72 -10.39
C ALA A 68 19.47 10.72 -10.31
N MET A 69 20.24 10.54 -11.39
CA MET A 69 21.37 9.60 -11.40
C MET A 69 22.55 10.08 -10.58
N VAL A 70 22.99 11.32 -10.78
CA VAL A 70 24.09 11.91 -10.01
C VAL A 70 23.68 12.07 -8.54
N ALA A 71 22.44 12.49 -8.29
CA ALA A 71 21.87 12.52 -6.95
C ALA A 71 21.93 11.13 -6.28
N SER A 72 21.52 10.07 -6.97
CA SER A 72 21.56 8.72 -6.42
C SER A 72 22.97 8.26 -6.05
N ARG A 73 24.00 8.64 -6.83
CA ARG A 73 25.42 8.33 -6.53
C ARG A 73 25.86 8.99 -5.22
N ALA A 74 25.54 10.27 -5.04
CA ALA A 74 25.84 11.01 -3.81
C ALA A 74 25.16 10.37 -2.59
N LEU A 75 23.88 10.03 -2.73
CA LEU A 75 23.14 9.37 -1.65
C LEU A 75 23.71 7.99 -1.32
N ARG A 76 24.18 7.21 -2.31
CA ARG A 76 24.83 5.92 -2.04
C ARG A 76 26.14 6.05 -1.27
N LEU A 77 26.97 7.03 -1.60
CA LEU A 77 28.20 7.29 -0.85
C LEU A 77 27.87 7.62 0.62
N ALA A 78 26.87 8.47 0.84
CA ALA A 78 26.43 8.82 2.19
C ALA A 78 25.83 7.61 2.95
N VAL A 79 25.03 6.77 2.29
CA VAL A 79 24.49 5.52 2.84
C VAL A 79 25.61 4.55 3.23
N GLY A 80 26.59 4.35 2.33
CA GLY A 80 27.76 3.51 2.60
C GLY A 80 28.54 4.01 3.81
N HIS A 81 28.82 5.31 3.88
CA HIS A 81 29.47 5.92 5.04
C HIS A 81 28.69 5.72 6.34
N ALA A 82 27.37 5.88 6.31
CA ALA A 82 26.52 5.66 7.48
C ALA A 82 26.63 4.23 8.04
N PHE A 83 26.65 3.23 7.16
CA PHE A 83 26.73 1.82 7.58
C PHE A 83 28.16 1.38 7.90
N ASP A 84 29.11 1.67 7.02
CA ASP A 84 30.48 1.13 7.08
C ASP A 84 31.35 1.86 8.11
N HIS A 85 31.09 3.15 8.36
CA HIS A 85 31.93 3.99 9.23
C HIS A 85 31.21 4.49 10.48
N LEU A 86 29.95 4.93 10.37
CA LEU A 86 29.19 5.41 11.55
C LEU A 86 28.56 4.25 12.35
N GLY A 87 28.55 3.05 11.78
CA GLY A 87 27.97 1.84 12.38
C GLY A 87 26.45 1.93 12.55
N TRP A 88 25.78 2.70 11.69
CA TRP A 88 24.32 2.80 11.71
C TRP A 88 23.72 1.50 11.17
N THR A 89 22.62 1.07 11.77
CA THR A 89 21.88 -0.12 11.30
C THR A 89 20.74 0.25 10.35
N ARG A 90 20.41 1.55 10.29
CA ARG A 90 19.30 2.08 9.49
C ARG A 90 19.50 3.56 9.17
N ILE A 91 19.10 3.92 7.95
CA ILE A 91 19.05 5.30 7.47
C ILE A 91 17.65 5.60 6.93
N GLU A 92 17.11 6.76 7.28
CA GLU A 92 15.78 7.23 6.84
C GLU A 92 15.88 8.53 6.06
N ALA A 93 15.09 8.67 5.01
CA ALA A 93 14.88 9.92 4.29
C ALA A 93 13.40 10.27 4.29
N ARG A 94 13.11 11.57 4.39
CA ARG A 94 11.77 12.14 4.26
C ARG A 94 11.79 13.08 3.06
N VAL A 95 11.03 12.73 2.02
CA VAL A 95 11.03 13.46 0.74
C VAL A 95 9.62 13.96 0.46
N PRO A 96 9.41 15.23 0.08
CA PRO A 96 8.09 15.71 -0.34
C PRO A 96 7.44 14.81 -1.40
N ALA A 97 6.14 14.56 -1.25
CA ALA A 97 5.37 13.66 -2.11
C ALA A 97 5.31 14.14 -3.57
N ASP A 98 5.47 15.44 -3.81
CA ASP A 98 5.57 16.08 -5.12
C ASP A 98 7.01 16.11 -5.69
N ASP A 99 8.03 15.80 -4.89
CA ASP A 99 9.42 15.69 -5.36
C ASP A 99 9.72 14.30 -5.95
N ALA A 100 9.23 14.08 -7.17
CA ALA A 100 9.44 12.83 -7.90
C ALA A 100 10.93 12.52 -8.18
N LEU A 101 11.77 13.56 -8.37
CA LEU A 101 13.20 13.37 -8.65
C LEU A 101 13.96 12.93 -7.41
N GLY A 102 13.70 13.53 -6.25
CA GLY A 102 14.26 13.12 -4.97
C GLY A 102 13.85 11.71 -4.58
N GLN A 103 12.57 11.37 -4.74
CA GLN A 103 12.07 10.01 -4.48
C GLN A 103 12.76 8.98 -5.38
N ARG A 104 12.94 9.31 -6.67
CA ARG A 104 13.65 8.45 -7.62
C ARG A 104 15.12 8.29 -7.27
N ALA A 105 15.81 9.38 -6.91
CA ALA A 105 17.21 9.35 -6.51
C ALA A 105 17.42 8.46 -5.26
N ALA A 106 16.56 8.61 -4.24
CA ALA A 106 16.59 7.78 -3.04
C ALA A 106 16.34 6.29 -3.35
N SER A 107 15.38 5.99 -4.23
CA SER A 107 15.09 4.63 -4.66
C SER A 107 16.28 3.98 -5.38
N ILE A 108 16.91 4.70 -6.32
CA ILE A 108 18.12 4.22 -7.02
C ILE A 108 19.31 4.07 -6.05
N ALA A 109 19.35 4.88 -4.99
CA ALA A 109 20.33 4.74 -3.92
C ALA A 109 20.07 3.55 -2.98
N GLY A 110 18.96 2.84 -3.18
CA GLY A 110 18.63 1.63 -2.44
C GLY A 110 17.75 1.84 -1.22
N LEU A 111 17.16 3.03 -1.04
CA LEU A 111 16.14 3.25 -0.03
C LEU A 111 14.79 2.77 -0.56
N ARG A 112 14.02 2.10 0.30
CA ARG A 112 12.69 1.57 -0.01
C ARG A 112 11.63 2.49 0.54
N ARG A 113 10.54 2.69 -0.21
CA ARG A 113 9.37 3.39 0.29
C ARG A 113 8.70 2.57 1.39
N GLU A 114 8.44 3.19 2.54
CA GLU A 114 7.83 2.53 3.70
C GLU A 114 6.49 3.15 4.10
N GLY A 115 6.18 4.37 3.64
CA GLY A 115 4.90 5.01 3.91
C GLY A 115 4.83 6.48 3.51
N ILE A 116 3.76 7.14 3.93
CA ILE A 116 3.55 8.58 3.81
C ILE A 116 3.29 9.13 5.22
N ALA A 117 4.08 10.12 5.63
CA ALA A 117 3.79 10.96 6.78
C ALA A 117 2.96 12.15 6.31
N ARG A 118 1.71 12.22 6.76
CA ARG A 118 0.80 13.31 6.41
C ARG A 118 1.19 14.60 7.11
N SER A 119 1.14 15.71 6.37
CA SER A 119 1.49 17.03 6.88
C SER A 119 0.24 17.84 7.25
N PRO A 120 0.31 18.75 8.24
CA PRO A 120 -0.74 19.74 8.47
C PRO A 120 -0.85 20.70 7.27
N GLY A 121 -2.04 21.28 7.07
CA GLY A 121 -2.38 22.02 5.85
C GLY A 121 -1.36 23.11 5.47
N GLY A 122 -0.92 23.09 4.21
CA GLY A 122 0.04 24.03 3.62
C GLY A 122 1.42 23.43 3.32
N GLU A 123 1.77 22.31 3.96
CA GLU A 123 3.00 21.58 3.70
C GLU A 123 2.71 20.30 2.90
N PRO A 124 3.59 19.88 1.98
CA PRO A 124 3.42 18.62 1.27
C PRO A 124 3.55 17.44 2.23
N ASP A 125 2.80 16.38 1.96
CA ASP A 125 3.00 15.08 2.59
C ASP A 125 4.43 14.58 2.32
N LEU A 126 5.00 13.82 3.25
CA LEU A 126 6.38 13.32 3.14
C LEU A 126 6.37 11.81 2.89
N VAL A 127 6.98 11.38 1.80
CA VAL A 127 7.29 9.98 1.55
C VAL A 127 8.44 9.56 2.47
N LEU A 128 8.18 8.53 3.28
CA LEU A 128 9.18 7.91 4.14
C LEU A 128 9.93 6.84 3.33
N LEU A 129 11.23 7.00 3.23
CA LEU A 129 12.13 6.04 2.60
C LEU A 129 13.14 5.54 3.62
N GLY A 130 13.40 4.24 3.66
CA GLY A 130 14.32 3.62 4.60
C GLY A 130 15.25 2.64 3.91
N ARG A 131 16.47 2.49 4.46
CA ARG A 131 17.35 1.35 4.15
C ARG A 131 17.92 0.83 5.45
N ILE A 132 18.01 -0.49 5.58
CA ILE A 132 18.69 -1.15 6.69
C ILE A 132 20.00 -1.78 6.22
N VAL A 133 20.92 -2.01 7.15
CA VAL A 133 22.26 -2.57 6.85
C VAL A 133 22.17 -3.95 6.19
N ASP A 134 21.16 -4.75 6.53
CA ASP A 134 20.95 -6.11 6.01
C ASP A 134 20.22 -6.13 4.65
N ASP A 135 19.85 -4.97 4.09
CA ASP A 135 19.21 -4.94 2.79
C ASP A 135 20.20 -5.36 1.68
N PRO A 136 19.77 -6.20 0.71
CA PRO A 136 20.59 -6.52 -0.44
C PRO A 136 21.13 -5.27 -1.15
N PRO A 137 22.33 -5.34 -1.76
CA PRO A 137 22.91 -4.23 -2.51
C PRO A 137 21.92 -3.70 -3.55
N ALA A 138 21.79 -2.37 -3.68
CA ALA A 138 20.78 -1.74 -4.54
C ALA A 138 20.83 -2.22 -6.01
N PHE A 139 22.02 -2.56 -6.50
CA PHE A 139 22.28 -3.03 -7.87
C PHE A 139 22.27 -4.55 -8.03
N SER A 140 22.05 -5.29 -6.95
CA SER A 140 21.79 -6.72 -7.05
C SER A 140 20.37 -6.96 -7.56
N ARG A 141 20.13 -8.15 -8.11
CA ARG A 141 18.80 -8.58 -8.51
C ARG A 141 17.80 -8.49 -7.35
N ASP A 142 18.19 -8.94 -6.17
CA ASP A 142 17.33 -8.95 -4.98
C ASP A 142 17.06 -7.53 -4.48
N GLY A 143 18.08 -6.65 -4.52
CA GLY A 143 17.93 -5.24 -4.22
C GLY A 143 16.95 -4.55 -5.15
N PHE A 144 17.08 -4.77 -6.46
CA PHE A 144 16.17 -4.23 -7.46
C PHE A 144 14.72 -4.69 -7.23
N VAL A 145 14.50 -5.98 -7.01
CA VAL A 145 13.16 -6.54 -6.72
C VAL A 145 12.57 -5.93 -5.45
N ALA A 146 13.36 -5.80 -4.38
CA ALA A 146 12.87 -5.26 -3.12
C ALA A 146 12.50 -3.77 -3.21
N ILE A 147 13.27 -2.98 -3.97
CA ILE A 147 12.96 -1.57 -4.25
C ILE A 147 11.68 -1.46 -5.09
N LEU A 148 11.54 -2.29 -6.12
CA LEU A 148 10.31 -2.33 -6.93
C LEU A 148 9.09 -2.69 -6.08
N ASN A 149 9.14 -3.77 -5.31
CA ASN A 149 8.02 -4.21 -4.46
C ASN A 149 7.58 -3.15 -3.43
N ALA A 150 8.51 -2.31 -2.98
CA ALA A 150 8.23 -1.20 -2.07
C ALA A 150 7.57 -0.01 -2.78
N GLY A 151 7.89 0.22 -4.06
CA GLY A 151 7.42 1.38 -4.84
C GLY A 151 6.16 1.14 -5.67
N LEU A 152 5.86 -0.11 -6.04
CA LEU A 152 4.75 -0.44 -6.92
C LEU A 152 3.38 -0.12 -6.28
N PRO A 153 2.42 0.42 -7.05
CA PRO A 153 1.05 0.63 -6.56
C PRO A 153 0.43 -0.68 -6.08
N ARG A 154 -0.25 -0.63 -4.93
CA ARG A 154 -1.10 -1.71 -4.43
C ARG A 154 -2.55 -1.30 -4.59
N LYS A 155 -3.39 -2.25 -4.97
CA LYS A 155 -4.85 -2.08 -5.02
C LYS A 155 -5.44 -2.86 -3.86
N ARG A 156 -6.51 -2.32 -3.27
CA ARG A 156 -7.33 -3.12 -2.36
C ARG A 156 -7.99 -4.24 -3.17
N VAL A 157 -8.00 -5.43 -2.61
CA VAL A 157 -8.64 -6.60 -3.22
C VAL A 157 -9.76 -7.05 -2.29
N ILE A 158 -10.90 -7.39 -2.87
CA ILE A 158 -12.10 -7.86 -2.17
C ILE A 158 -12.48 -9.20 -2.80
N GLY A 159 -12.83 -10.19 -1.98
CA GLY A 159 -13.42 -11.45 -2.41
C GLY A 159 -14.86 -11.53 -1.93
N GLN A 160 -15.80 -11.74 -2.84
CA GLN A 160 -17.21 -11.97 -2.53
C GLN A 160 -17.73 -13.26 -3.17
N GLY A 161 -18.73 -13.86 -2.56
CA GLY A 161 -19.31 -15.11 -3.02
C GLY A 161 -20.78 -15.00 -3.36
N ILE A 162 -21.19 -15.65 -4.45
CA ILE A 162 -22.59 -15.88 -4.79
C ILE A 162 -22.94 -17.28 -4.28
N LEU A 163 -23.64 -17.32 -3.16
CA LEU A 163 -24.24 -18.53 -2.63
C LEU A 163 -25.72 -18.54 -2.96
N ARG A 164 -26.21 -19.63 -3.56
CA ARG A 164 -27.61 -19.77 -3.96
C ARG A 164 -28.33 -20.85 -3.16
N ASP A 165 -29.63 -20.71 -3.01
CA ASP A 165 -30.48 -21.81 -2.57
C ASP A 165 -31.13 -22.53 -3.76
N ARG A 166 -31.91 -23.59 -3.46
CA ARG A 166 -32.61 -24.39 -4.47
C ARG A 166 -33.70 -23.63 -5.22
N ASP A 167 -34.19 -22.52 -4.68
CA ASP A 167 -35.17 -21.64 -5.33
C ASP A 167 -34.48 -20.57 -6.20
N GLY A 168 -33.15 -20.59 -6.28
CA GLY A 168 -32.35 -19.64 -7.05
C GLY A 168 -32.17 -18.27 -6.39
N ARG A 169 -32.54 -18.14 -5.10
CA ARG A 169 -32.30 -16.93 -4.32
C ARG A 169 -30.83 -16.84 -3.94
N VAL A 170 -30.30 -15.64 -3.86
CA VAL A 170 -28.91 -15.38 -3.46
C VAL A 170 -28.83 -14.96 -1.99
N LEU A 171 -27.79 -15.40 -1.28
CA LEU A 171 -27.56 -14.95 0.09
C LEU A 171 -26.98 -13.53 0.08
N LEU A 172 -27.64 -12.62 0.79
CA LEU A 172 -27.12 -11.27 1.09
C LEU A 172 -26.95 -11.08 2.59
N CYS A 173 -25.90 -10.34 2.96
CA CYS A 173 -25.61 -9.92 4.33
C CYS A 173 -26.11 -8.50 4.58
N GLU A 174 -26.91 -8.34 5.64
CA GLU A 174 -27.28 -7.04 6.19
C GLU A 174 -26.15 -6.55 7.12
N LEU A 175 -25.47 -5.49 6.73
CA LEU A 175 -24.31 -4.95 7.45
C LEU A 175 -24.73 -3.94 8.53
N THR A 176 -24.00 -3.87 9.63
CA THR A 176 -24.31 -2.97 10.77
C THR A 176 -23.97 -1.50 10.50
N TYR A 177 -23.11 -1.22 9.52
CA TYR A 177 -22.50 0.11 9.29
C TYR A 177 -22.96 0.81 8.01
N LYS A 178 -23.79 0.17 7.17
CA LYS A 178 -24.38 0.78 5.98
C LYS A 178 -25.79 0.25 5.74
N ARG A 179 -26.54 0.91 4.87
CA ARG A 179 -27.96 0.56 4.63
C ARG A 179 -28.11 -0.58 3.64
N GLU A 180 -27.24 -0.62 2.66
CA GLU A 180 -27.27 -1.58 1.58
C GLU A 180 -26.74 -2.94 2.05
N TRP A 181 -27.36 -4.01 1.56
CA TRP A 181 -26.90 -5.37 1.78
C TRP A 181 -25.85 -5.74 0.72
N ASP A 182 -24.90 -6.59 1.09
CA ASP A 182 -23.83 -7.04 0.21
C ASP A 182 -23.82 -8.56 0.06
N LEU A 183 -23.16 -9.04 -1.00
CA LEU A 183 -22.73 -10.43 -1.07
C LEU A 183 -21.77 -10.72 0.09
N PRO A 184 -21.80 -11.93 0.66
CA PRO A 184 -20.90 -12.31 1.74
C PRO A 184 -19.45 -12.33 1.25
N GLY A 185 -18.53 -11.98 2.15
CA GLY A 185 -17.09 -11.85 1.87
C GLY A 185 -16.55 -10.47 2.23
N GLY A 186 -15.27 -10.25 2.00
CA GLY A 186 -14.55 -9.12 2.58
C GLY A 186 -13.22 -8.80 1.92
N VAL A 187 -12.41 -8.02 2.62
CA VAL A 187 -11.12 -7.53 2.12
C VAL A 187 -10.09 -8.64 2.25
N VAL A 188 -9.34 -8.88 1.18
CA VAL A 188 -8.27 -9.89 1.16
C VAL A 188 -7.05 -9.40 1.92
N GLU A 189 -6.48 -10.26 2.76
CA GLU A 189 -5.29 -9.91 3.54
C GLU A 189 -4.00 -9.87 2.69
N VAL A 190 -2.95 -9.25 3.25
CA VAL A 190 -1.66 -9.16 2.58
C VAL A 190 -1.05 -10.56 2.42
N GLY A 191 -0.80 -10.95 1.17
CA GLY A 191 -0.21 -12.26 0.84
C GLY A 191 -1.24 -13.38 0.68
N GLU A 192 -2.52 -13.07 0.81
CA GLU A 192 -3.63 -14.00 0.66
C GLU A 192 -4.19 -13.99 -0.78
N SER A 193 -4.69 -15.13 -1.25
CA SER A 193 -5.41 -15.21 -2.54
C SER A 193 -6.88 -14.79 -2.36
N PRO A 194 -7.55 -14.23 -3.38
CA PRO A 194 -8.94 -13.78 -3.22
C PRO A 194 -9.92 -14.89 -2.82
N ALA A 195 -9.72 -16.11 -3.32
CA ALA A 195 -10.54 -17.27 -2.94
C ALA A 195 -10.28 -17.70 -1.49
N THR A 196 -9.02 -17.68 -1.05
CA THR A 196 -8.65 -17.97 0.35
C THR A 196 -9.26 -16.93 1.30
N GLY A 197 -9.15 -15.65 0.94
CA GLY A 197 -9.74 -14.56 1.72
C GLY A 197 -11.24 -14.68 1.83
N LEU A 198 -11.93 -15.01 0.73
CA LEU A 198 -13.37 -15.26 0.77
C LEU A 198 -13.72 -16.39 1.75
N VAL A 199 -13.03 -17.53 1.69
CA VAL A 199 -13.30 -18.65 2.62
C VAL A 199 -13.08 -18.23 4.08
N ARG A 200 -11.97 -17.53 4.38
CA ARG A 200 -11.70 -16.99 5.72
C ARG A 200 -12.82 -16.07 6.19
N GLU A 201 -13.24 -15.11 5.36
CA GLU A 201 -14.31 -14.15 5.71
C GLU A 201 -15.63 -14.87 6.00
N LEU A 202 -16.00 -15.87 5.20
CA LEU A 202 -17.22 -16.67 5.43
C LEU A 202 -17.17 -17.44 6.76
N GLU A 203 -16.00 -17.97 7.12
CA GLU A 203 -15.79 -18.63 8.40
C GLU A 203 -15.86 -17.64 9.57
N GLU A 204 -15.24 -16.46 9.45
CA GLU A 204 -15.18 -15.45 10.50
C GLU A 204 -16.52 -14.72 10.71
N GLU A 205 -17.19 -14.33 9.63
CA GLU A 205 -18.39 -13.49 9.67
C GLU A 205 -19.68 -14.32 9.82
N LEU A 206 -19.73 -15.51 9.21
CA LEU A 206 -20.94 -16.32 9.12
C LEU A 206 -20.81 -17.69 9.81
N GLY A 207 -19.60 -18.11 10.19
CA GLY A 207 -19.38 -19.40 10.84
C GLY A 207 -19.59 -20.60 9.92
N VAL A 208 -19.44 -20.44 8.60
CA VAL A 208 -19.63 -21.51 7.62
C VAL A 208 -18.43 -21.66 6.70
N THR A 209 -18.14 -22.91 6.33
CA THR A 209 -17.14 -23.24 5.32
C THR A 209 -17.86 -23.75 4.08
N VAL A 210 -17.62 -23.09 2.95
CA VAL A 210 -18.15 -23.48 1.63
C VAL A 210 -17.01 -23.61 0.63
N GLU A 211 -17.15 -24.53 -0.32
CA GLU A 211 -16.17 -24.65 -1.40
C GLU A 211 -16.37 -23.55 -2.45
N VAL A 212 -15.26 -22.99 -2.92
CA VAL A 212 -15.25 -22.06 -4.06
C VAL A 212 -15.25 -22.89 -5.35
N GLU A 213 -16.35 -22.85 -6.09
CA GLU A 213 -16.49 -23.65 -7.32
C GLU A 213 -15.76 -23.01 -8.51
N GLY A 214 -15.74 -21.67 -8.58
CA GLY A 214 -15.08 -20.97 -9.67
C GLY A 214 -15.22 -19.45 -9.62
N LEU A 215 -14.43 -18.76 -10.43
CA LEU A 215 -14.56 -17.32 -10.63
C LEU A 215 -15.75 -17.03 -11.54
N VAL A 216 -16.64 -16.15 -11.10
CA VAL A 216 -17.74 -15.62 -11.92
C VAL A 216 -17.25 -14.41 -12.74
N THR A 217 -16.66 -13.42 -12.07
CA THR A 217 -16.11 -12.21 -12.70
C THR A 217 -15.14 -11.50 -11.76
N MET A 218 -14.29 -10.63 -12.28
CA MET A 218 -13.61 -9.59 -11.52
C MET A 218 -14.14 -8.22 -11.94
N ASN A 219 -14.63 -7.45 -10.97
CA ASN A 219 -15.10 -6.09 -11.15
C ASN A 219 -14.05 -5.11 -10.59
N TRP A 220 -13.57 -4.19 -11.42
CA TRP A 220 -12.87 -3.02 -10.91
C TRP A 220 -13.88 -2.01 -10.37
N LEU A 221 -13.73 -1.66 -9.10
CA LEU A 221 -14.54 -0.67 -8.41
C LEU A 221 -13.83 0.69 -8.47
N PRO A 222 -14.43 1.72 -9.09
CA PRO A 222 -13.85 3.05 -9.06
C PRO A 222 -13.83 3.62 -7.64
N ALA A 223 -12.92 4.55 -7.37
CA ALA A 223 -12.91 5.30 -6.12
C ALA A 223 -14.27 5.97 -5.89
N TRP A 224 -14.80 5.84 -4.67
CA TRP A 224 -16.12 6.35 -4.32
C TRP A 224 -16.16 6.79 -2.85
N SER A 225 -16.79 7.94 -2.59
CA SER A 225 -16.81 8.57 -1.27
C SER A 225 -15.38 8.76 -0.74
N ARG A 226 -15.04 8.19 0.42
CA ARG A 226 -13.71 8.25 1.04
C ARG A 226 -12.83 7.04 0.72
N TRP A 227 -13.30 6.13 -0.12
CA TRP A 227 -12.59 4.91 -0.47
C TRP A 227 -11.84 5.07 -1.79
N ASP A 228 -10.60 4.58 -1.81
CA ASP A 228 -9.85 4.35 -3.03
C ASP A 228 -10.45 3.19 -3.86
N ASP A 229 -9.94 3.03 -5.07
CA ASP A 229 -10.36 1.99 -5.99
C ASP A 229 -9.99 0.57 -5.49
N ALA A 230 -10.69 -0.43 -6.01
CA ALA A 230 -10.50 -1.82 -5.60
C ALA A 230 -10.74 -2.83 -6.74
N CYS A 231 -10.14 -4.00 -6.63
CA CYS A 231 -10.46 -5.16 -7.47
C CYS A 231 -11.36 -6.11 -6.66
N LEU A 232 -12.62 -6.27 -7.09
CA LEU A 232 -13.60 -7.17 -6.49
C LEU A 232 -13.65 -8.47 -7.30
N PHE A 233 -13.24 -9.58 -6.71
CA PHE A 233 -13.39 -10.91 -7.28
C PHE A 233 -14.69 -11.53 -6.76
N VAL A 234 -15.53 -11.99 -7.68
CA VAL A 234 -16.81 -12.62 -7.36
C VAL A 234 -16.72 -14.10 -7.72
N PHE A 235 -16.96 -14.96 -6.74
CA PHE A 235 -16.88 -16.40 -6.88
C PHE A 235 -18.25 -17.06 -6.80
N ASP A 236 -18.39 -18.18 -7.48
CA ASP A 236 -19.53 -19.09 -7.33
C ASP A 236 -19.27 -19.99 -6.12
N LEU A 237 -20.21 -20.01 -5.18
CA LEU A 237 -20.18 -20.86 -3.99
C LEU A 237 -21.17 -22.03 -4.09
N GLY A 238 -21.78 -22.20 -5.27
CA GLY A 238 -22.70 -23.28 -5.54
C GLY A 238 -24.10 -23.05 -4.99
N VAL A 239 -24.80 -24.17 -4.79
CA VAL A 239 -26.20 -24.23 -4.33
C VAL A 239 -26.28 -25.03 -3.04
N VAL A 240 -26.94 -24.47 -2.02
CA VAL A 240 -27.11 -25.08 -0.70
C VAL A 240 -28.58 -25.15 -0.29
N ASP A 241 -28.85 -25.88 0.79
CA ASP A 241 -30.16 -25.89 1.43
C ASP A 241 -30.38 -24.57 2.19
N ALA A 242 -31.58 -24.00 2.09
CA ALA A 242 -31.89 -22.69 2.66
C ALA A 242 -31.70 -22.66 4.19
N GLU A 243 -31.87 -23.82 4.83
CA GLU A 243 -31.65 -24.07 6.25
C GLU A 243 -30.20 -23.90 6.71
N LEU A 244 -29.23 -23.75 5.77
CA LEU A 244 -27.84 -23.44 6.12
C LEU A 244 -27.74 -22.19 7.00
N VAL A 245 -28.62 -21.19 6.78
CA VAL A 245 -28.62 -19.95 7.58
C VAL A 245 -28.93 -20.17 9.05
N GLU A 246 -29.60 -21.28 9.40
CA GLU A 246 -29.88 -21.65 10.79
C GLU A 246 -28.63 -22.14 11.54
N GLN A 247 -27.60 -22.57 10.79
CA GLN A 247 -26.33 -23.05 11.31
C GLN A 247 -25.28 -21.94 11.42
N MET A 248 -25.54 -20.78 10.82
CA MET A 248 -24.61 -19.66 10.79
C MET A 248 -24.45 -19.02 12.18
N VAL A 249 -23.21 -18.68 12.52
CA VAL A 249 -22.85 -17.94 13.73
C VAL A 249 -22.36 -16.56 13.29
N LEU A 250 -23.27 -15.60 13.27
CA LEU A 250 -22.99 -14.26 12.75
C LEU A 250 -22.08 -13.46 13.67
N GLN A 251 -21.04 -12.87 13.10
CA GLN A 251 -20.20 -11.88 13.77
C GLN A 251 -20.98 -10.55 13.89
N ARG A 252 -21.72 -10.40 14.99
CA ARG A 252 -22.72 -9.33 15.20
C ARG A 252 -22.17 -7.91 15.20
N THR A 253 -20.85 -7.73 15.26
CA THR A 253 -20.21 -6.42 15.10
C THR A 253 -20.34 -5.90 13.67
N GLU A 254 -20.38 -6.79 12.69
CA GLU A 254 -20.36 -6.46 11.26
C GLU A 254 -21.64 -6.91 10.55
N ILE A 255 -22.16 -8.10 10.89
CA ILE A 255 -23.35 -8.68 10.26
C ILE A 255 -24.56 -8.66 11.20
N ALA A 256 -25.57 -7.87 10.84
CA ALA A 256 -26.82 -7.79 11.57
C ALA A 256 -27.72 -9.00 11.29
N ALA A 257 -27.83 -9.41 10.03
CA ALA A 257 -28.64 -10.55 9.59
C ALA A 257 -28.19 -11.04 8.20
N VAL A 258 -28.71 -12.20 7.79
CA VAL A 258 -28.54 -12.75 6.43
C VAL A 258 -29.90 -13.06 5.83
N HIS A 259 -30.02 -12.91 4.53
CA HIS A 259 -31.30 -13.01 3.83
C HIS A 259 -31.14 -13.73 2.49
N TRP A 260 -32.04 -14.67 2.22
CA TRP A 260 -32.20 -15.24 0.88
C TRP A 260 -33.03 -14.29 0.02
N CYS A 261 -32.42 -13.71 -0.99
CA CYS A 261 -33.01 -12.65 -1.82
C CYS A 261 -33.24 -13.12 -3.26
N ASP A 262 -34.44 -12.85 -3.78
CA ASP A 262 -34.68 -12.83 -5.23
C ASP A 262 -34.18 -11.50 -5.84
N LEU A 263 -34.28 -11.35 -7.17
CA LEU A 263 -33.82 -10.14 -7.86
C LEU A 263 -34.61 -8.88 -7.45
N ASP A 264 -35.86 -9.00 -7.02
CA ASP A 264 -36.64 -7.84 -6.58
C ASP A 264 -36.14 -7.35 -5.21
N ALA A 265 -35.87 -8.26 -4.28
CA ALA A 265 -35.22 -7.93 -3.01
C ALA A 265 -33.81 -7.35 -3.21
N VAL A 266 -33.03 -7.90 -4.15
CA VAL A 266 -31.71 -7.35 -4.53
C VAL A 266 -31.84 -5.91 -5.00
N ARG A 267 -32.79 -5.59 -5.88
CA ARG A 267 -33.02 -4.21 -6.36
C ARG A 267 -33.37 -3.24 -5.25
N GLU A 268 -34.11 -3.70 -4.24
CA GLU A 268 -34.54 -2.86 -3.11
C GLU A 268 -33.42 -2.63 -2.09
N ARG A 269 -32.56 -3.65 -1.87
CA ARG A 269 -31.66 -3.68 -0.70
C ARG A 269 -30.18 -3.58 -1.04
N ALA A 270 -29.74 -3.98 -2.22
CA ALA A 270 -28.32 -4.05 -2.56
C ALA A 270 -27.80 -2.77 -3.22
N THR A 271 -26.48 -2.63 -3.31
CA THR A 271 -25.85 -1.53 -4.06
C THR A 271 -26.10 -1.65 -5.56
N LEU A 272 -26.02 -0.54 -6.31
CA LEU A 272 -26.17 -0.59 -7.79
C LEU A 272 -25.21 -1.56 -8.48
N ALA A 273 -23.99 -1.72 -7.96
CA ALA A 273 -22.99 -2.62 -8.51
C ALA A 273 -23.37 -4.09 -8.27
N THR A 274 -23.91 -4.41 -7.09
CA THR A 274 -24.40 -5.75 -6.77
C THR A 274 -25.65 -6.10 -7.59
N THR A 275 -26.58 -5.15 -7.70
CA THR A 275 -27.80 -5.33 -8.51
C THR A 275 -27.46 -5.56 -9.97
N GLU A 276 -26.63 -4.69 -10.57
CA GLU A 276 -26.22 -4.82 -11.97
C GLU A 276 -25.43 -6.12 -12.23
N LEU A 277 -24.60 -6.54 -11.27
CA LEU A 277 -23.87 -7.81 -11.32
C LEU A 277 -24.81 -9.00 -11.39
N LEU A 278 -25.78 -9.08 -10.49
CA LEU A 278 -26.68 -10.22 -10.36
C LEU A 278 -27.73 -10.27 -11.49
N GLU A 279 -28.22 -9.12 -11.93
CA GLU A 279 -29.11 -9.03 -13.11
C GLU A 279 -28.38 -9.50 -14.38
N SER A 280 -27.16 -9.00 -14.60
CA SER A 280 -26.38 -9.40 -15.78
C SER A 280 -26.05 -10.89 -15.77
N LEU A 281 -25.77 -11.47 -14.60
CA LEU A 281 -25.50 -12.89 -14.43
C LEU A 281 -26.74 -13.75 -14.70
N ALA A 282 -27.93 -13.27 -14.36
CA ALA A 282 -29.19 -13.97 -14.60
C ALA A 282 -29.51 -14.07 -16.10
N ASP A 283 -29.11 -13.08 -16.89
CA ASP A 283 -29.34 -13.03 -18.33
C ASP A 283 -28.34 -13.87 -19.13
N ALA A 284 -27.05 -13.81 -18.78
CA ALA A 284 -25.98 -14.50 -19.50
C ALA A 284 -24.71 -14.69 -18.66
N PRO A 285 -23.82 -15.62 -19.06
CA PRO A 285 -22.48 -15.69 -18.48
C PRO A 285 -21.72 -14.36 -18.59
N LEU A 286 -21.05 -13.97 -17.51
CA LEU A 286 -20.31 -12.71 -17.45
C LEU A 286 -18.92 -12.83 -18.06
N PRO A 287 -18.37 -11.74 -18.64
CA PRO A 287 -16.96 -11.69 -18.99
C PRO A 287 -16.10 -11.71 -17.71
N ALA A 288 -14.86 -12.19 -17.83
CA ALA A 288 -13.95 -12.30 -16.69
C ALA A 288 -13.55 -10.95 -16.06
N TYR A 289 -13.68 -9.84 -16.80
CA TYR A 289 -13.35 -8.49 -16.33
C TYR A 289 -14.47 -7.51 -16.66
N ARG A 290 -14.83 -6.66 -15.70
CA ARG A 290 -15.84 -5.60 -15.83
C ARG A 290 -15.43 -4.37 -15.03
N GLU A 291 -15.95 -3.21 -15.43
CA GLU A 291 -15.90 -2.00 -14.60
C GLU A 291 -17.26 -1.79 -13.95
N ALA A 292 -17.29 -1.74 -12.63
CA ALA A 292 -18.54 -1.54 -11.91
C ALA A 292 -19.10 -0.13 -12.15
N PRO A 293 -20.43 0.03 -12.18
CA PRO A 293 -21.04 1.36 -12.28
C PRO A 293 -20.62 2.22 -11.08
N ARG A 294 -20.44 3.52 -11.32
CA ARG A 294 -20.20 4.48 -10.22
C ARG A 294 -21.45 4.56 -9.35
N GLN A 295 -21.25 4.45 -8.05
CA GLN A 295 -22.32 4.67 -7.07
C GLN A 295 -22.68 6.16 -6.98
N PRO A 296 -23.94 6.53 -6.68
CA PRO A 296 -24.35 7.92 -6.47
C PRO A 296 -23.55 8.55 -5.31
N ASP A 297 -23.26 9.85 -5.38
CA ASP A 297 -22.52 10.53 -4.31
C ASP A 297 -23.40 10.64 -3.05
N PRO A 298 -22.93 10.16 -1.87
CA PRO A 298 -23.73 10.16 -0.65
C PRO A 298 -24.07 11.57 -0.13
N VAL A 299 -23.34 12.59 -0.59
CA VAL A 299 -23.55 14.01 -0.21
C VAL A 299 -24.68 14.66 -1.02
N ARG A 300 -25.05 14.12 -2.20
CA ARG A 300 -26.10 14.71 -3.04
C ARG A 300 -27.51 14.22 -2.69
N ASP A 301 -27.64 13.03 -2.10
CA ASP A 301 -28.95 12.41 -1.81
C ASP A 301 -29.49 12.70 -0.40
N GLN A 302 -28.77 13.44 0.45
CA GLN A 302 -29.31 13.93 1.73
C GLN A 302 -30.16 15.22 1.59
N ALA A 303 -30.40 15.69 0.37
CA ALA A 303 -31.16 16.91 0.08
C ALA A 303 -32.50 16.66 -0.65
N ARG A 304 -33.04 15.43 -0.62
CA ARG A 304 -34.37 15.09 -1.16
C ARG A 304 -35.28 14.46 -0.13
#